data_AF-A0A6A5YGF3-F1
#
_entry.id   AF-A0A6A5YGF3-F1
#
_cell.length_a   1.000
_cell.length_b   1.000
_cell.length_c   1.000
_cell.angle_alpha   90.00
_cell.angle_beta   90.00
_cell.angle_gamma   90.00
#
_symmetry.space_group_name_H-M   'P 1'
#
loop_
_entity.id
_entity.type
_entity.pdbx_description
1 polymer ?
#
loop_
_entity_poly.entity_id
_entity_poly.type
_entity_poly.pdbx_seq_one_letter_code
_entity_poly.pdbx_strand_id
1 'polypeptide(L)'
;MSSASGPHRVQQPLSIDMIIAKMQTAAETINLRGGVKPHERKRVKEAFALLTQLSQLPNVKTSERRERYQYFLRQVNEGCGSQPVVVCAAGVGGSAIAAMREHDRLRLPLETKRQEASFKSLILYKLAEECYSKGGNSILPIRCII
;
A
#
# COMPACT_ATOMS: atom_id res chain seq x y z
N MET A 1 -10.61 45.88 6.87
CA MET A 1 -11.29 44.61 7.19
C MET A 1 -11.22 43.74 5.95
N SER A 2 -10.59 42.56 6.09
CA SER A 2 -10.94 41.24 5.52
C SER A 2 -11.32 41.14 4.02
N SER A 3 -10.81 40.24 3.18
CA SER A 3 -10.29 38.89 3.44
C SER A 3 -9.41 38.42 2.29
N ALA A 4 -8.33 37.70 2.62
CA ALA A 4 -7.52 36.95 1.69
C ALA A 4 -8.21 35.63 1.30
N SER A 5 -8.45 35.41 0.02
CA SER A 5 -8.80 34.11 -0.55
C SER A 5 -7.50 33.40 -0.96
N GLY A 6 -7.03 32.48 -0.10
CA GLY A 6 -5.90 31.61 -0.42
C GLY A 6 -6.21 30.67 -1.60
N PRO A 7 -5.19 30.19 -2.33
CA PRO A 7 -5.42 29.38 -3.51
C PRO A 7 -6.03 28.02 -3.13
N HIS A 8 -7.23 27.75 -3.66
CA HIS A 8 -7.80 26.41 -3.68
C HIS A 8 -6.83 25.47 -4.40
N ARG A 9 -6.20 24.57 -3.63
CA ARG A 9 -5.40 23.48 -4.20
C ARG A 9 -6.36 22.52 -4.90
N VAL A 10 -6.54 22.73 -6.21
CA VAL A 10 -7.20 21.77 -7.09
C VAL A 10 -6.42 20.46 -6.97
N GLN A 11 -7.01 19.48 -6.29
CA GLN A 11 -6.42 18.15 -6.19
C GLN A 11 -6.53 17.52 -7.57
N GLN A 12 -5.44 17.57 -8.35
CA GLN A 12 -5.35 16.81 -9.58
C GLN A 12 -5.53 15.32 -9.25
N PRO A 13 -6.35 14.58 -10.02
CA PRO A 13 -6.44 13.13 -9.87
C PRO A 13 -5.04 12.53 -9.96
N LEU A 14 -4.65 11.72 -8.97
CA LEU A 14 -3.34 11.07 -8.95
C LEU A 14 -3.27 10.09 -10.13
N SER A 15 -2.42 10.40 -11.12
CA SER A 15 -2.16 9.51 -12.24
C SER A 15 -1.37 8.28 -11.80
N ILE A 16 -1.42 7.21 -12.60
CA ILE A 16 -0.68 5.98 -12.34
C ILE A 16 0.83 6.27 -12.22
N ASP A 17 1.40 7.04 -13.16
CA ASP A 17 2.82 7.37 -13.18
C ASP A 17 3.26 8.12 -11.91
N MET A 18 2.43 9.05 -11.42
CA MET A 18 2.70 9.75 -10.18
C MET A 18 2.70 8.82 -8.97
N ILE A 19 1.78 7.85 -8.92
CA ILE A 19 1.73 6.87 -7.82
C ILE A 19 2.94 5.95 -7.87
N ILE A 20 3.31 5.46 -9.04
CA ILE A 20 4.47 4.60 -9.23
C ILE A 20 5.76 5.33 -8.85
N ALA A 21 5.96 6.57 -9.32
CA ALA A 21 7.13 7.38 -8.94
C ALA A 21 7.18 7.62 -7.42
N LYS A 22 6.03 7.84 -6.78
CA LYS A 22 5.92 7.98 -5.33
C LYS A 22 6.23 6.67 -4.59
N MET A 23 5.82 5.53 -5.13
CA MET A 23 6.18 4.22 -4.60
C MET A 23 7.69 3.98 -4.71
N GLN A 24 8.31 4.26 -5.85
CA GLN A 24 9.77 4.13 -6.02
C GLN A 24 10.54 5.02 -5.05
N THR A 25 10.16 6.30 -4.96
CA THR A 25 10.73 7.25 -3.99
C THR A 25 10.60 6.74 -2.56
N ALA A 26 9.45 6.17 -2.20
CA ALA A 26 9.23 5.62 -0.87
C ALA A 26 10.08 4.37 -0.61
N ALA A 27 10.22 3.47 -1.58
CA ALA A 27 11.07 2.29 -1.48
C ALA A 27 12.52 2.68 -1.25
N GLU A 28 13.05 3.61 -2.06
CA GLU A 28 14.39 4.16 -1.91
C GLU A 28 14.57 4.81 -0.53
N THR A 29 13.65 5.67 -0.14
CA THR A 29 13.69 6.36 1.17
C THR A 29 13.70 5.36 2.33
N ILE A 30 12.89 4.31 2.29
CA ILE A 30 12.86 3.26 3.31
C ILE A 30 14.19 2.52 3.36
N ASN A 31 14.78 2.21 2.20
CA ASN A 31 16.08 1.54 2.14
C ASN A 31 17.19 2.42 2.71
N LEU A 32 17.26 3.69 2.32
CA LEU A 32 18.26 4.65 2.82
C LEU A 32 18.14 4.85 4.33
N ARG A 33 16.93 4.82 4.88
CA ARG A 33 16.69 4.93 6.33
C ARG A 33 16.92 3.62 7.09
N GLY A 34 17.04 2.48 6.41
CA GLY A 34 17.05 1.18 7.06
C GLY A 34 15.68 0.74 7.61
N GLY A 35 14.57 1.41 7.26
CA GLY A 35 13.25 1.10 7.80
C GLY A 35 12.20 2.22 7.63
N VAL A 36 11.10 2.08 8.36
CA VAL A 36 9.95 2.99 8.35
C VAL A 36 9.78 3.74 9.68
N LYS A 37 9.22 4.95 9.63
CA LYS A 37 8.82 5.74 10.81
C LYS A 37 7.64 5.07 11.53
N PRO A 38 7.40 5.40 12.82
CA PRO A 38 6.30 4.79 13.59
C PRO A 38 4.92 4.90 12.93
N HIS A 39 4.58 6.07 12.36
CA HIS A 39 3.29 6.27 11.69
C HIS A 39 3.20 5.57 10.32
N GLU A 40 4.31 5.42 9.60
CA GLU A 40 4.40 4.60 8.38
C GLU A 40 4.20 3.12 8.73
N ARG A 41 4.87 2.64 9.77
CA ARG A 41 4.71 1.28 10.30
C ARG A 41 3.27 0.98 10.71
N LYS A 42 2.59 1.93 11.35
CA LYS A 42 1.16 1.80 11.69
C LYS A 42 0.32 1.55 10.42
N ARG A 43 0.50 2.35 9.37
CA ARG A 43 -0.19 2.17 8.08
C ARG A 43 0.11 0.84 7.42
N VAL A 44 1.36 0.36 7.49
CA VAL A 44 1.75 -0.96 6.96
C VAL A 44 1.04 -2.08 7.71
N LYS A 45 1.01 -2.03 9.05
CA LYS A 45 0.25 -3.00 9.86
C LYS A 45 -1.23 -2.98 9.55
N GLU A 46 -1.83 -1.80 9.43
CA GLU A 46 -3.24 -1.65 9.04
C GLU A 46 -3.49 -2.26 7.66
N ALA A 47 -2.61 -2.04 6.69
CA ALA A 47 -2.71 -2.62 5.36
C ALA A 47 -2.66 -4.16 5.40
N PHE A 48 -1.73 -4.75 6.16
CA PHE A 48 -1.69 -6.21 6.31
C PHE A 48 -2.87 -6.77 7.10
N ALA A 49 -3.37 -6.05 8.12
CA ALA A 49 -4.60 -6.42 8.80
C ALA A 49 -5.82 -6.42 7.85
N LEU A 50 -5.86 -5.53 6.85
CA LEU A 50 -6.89 -5.57 5.80
C LEU A 50 -6.74 -6.80 4.88
N LEU A 51 -5.51 -7.29 4.68
CA LEU A 51 -5.26 -8.50 3.88
C LEU A 51 -5.65 -9.78 4.63
N THR A 52 -5.47 -9.82 5.96
CA THR A 52 -5.82 -11.00 6.79
C THR A 52 -7.30 -11.09 7.14
N GLN A 53 -8.06 -10.01 6.99
CA GLN A 53 -9.53 -10.00 7.10
C GLN A 53 -10.14 -10.76 5.92
N LEU A 54 -10.07 -12.09 5.99
CA LEU A 54 -10.78 -13.02 5.13
C LEU A 54 -12.28 -12.75 5.23
N SER A 55 -12.86 -12.28 4.13
CA SER A 55 -14.26 -12.52 3.75
C SER A 55 -15.30 -12.28 4.85
N GLN A 56 -15.14 -11.29 5.72
CA GLN A 56 -16.33 -10.75 6.37
C GLN A 56 -17.08 -10.00 5.26
N LEU A 57 -18.27 -10.53 4.92
CA LEU A 57 -19.27 -9.86 4.11
C LEU A 57 -19.20 -8.35 4.35
N PRO A 58 -19.32 -7.50 3.31
CA PRO A 58 -19.24 -6.06 3.43
C PRO A 58 -20.09 -5.64 4.62
N ASN A 59 -19.42 -5.37 5.75
CA ASN A 59 -20.11 -4.96 6.95
C ASN A 59 -20.72 -3.63 6.55
N VAL A 60 -22.03 -3.45 6.70
CA VAL A 60 -22.78 -2.27 6.24
C VAL A 60 -22.18 -0.95 6.76
N LYS A 61 -21.29 -1.03 7.76
CA LYS A 61 -20.53 0.08 8.34
C LYS A 61 -19.13 0.32 7.74
N THR A 62 -18.67 -0.47 6.77
CA THR A 62 -17.35 -0.32 6.16
C THR A 62 -17.43 0.73 5.06
N SER A 63 -16.62 1.78 5.14
CA SER A 63 -16.61 2.81 4.11
C SER A 63 -16.11 2.23 2.78
N GLU A 64 -16.76 2.58 1.67
CA GLU A 64 -16.38 2.21 0.30
C GLU A 64 -14.88 2.47 0.00
N ARG A 65 -14.31 3.52 0.59
CA ARG A 65 -12.86 3.82 0.47
C ARG A 65 -11.98 2.70 1.01
N ARG A 66 -12.35 2.10 2.13
CA ARG A 66 -11.62 0.99 2.75
C ARG A 66 -11.70 -0.27 1.90
N GLU A 67 -12.88 -0.57 1.35
CA GLU A 67 -13.08 -1.73 0.47
C GLU A 67 -12.26 -1.60 -0.82
N ARG A 68 -12.31 -0.43 -1.47
CA ARG A 68 -11.50 -0.14 -2.67
C ARG A 68 -10.00 -0.30 -2.38
N TYR A 69 -9.54 0.18 -1.23
CA TYR A 69 -8.13 0.04 -0.85
C TYR A 69 -7.77 -1.42 -0.54
N GLN A 70 -8.62 -2.15 0.20
CA GLN A 70 -8.41 -3.57 0.50
C GLN A 70 -8.35 -4.42 -0.78
N TYR A 71 -9.28 -4.20 -1.71
CA TYR A 71 -9.27 -4.89 -3.01
C TYR A 71 -7.97 -4.63 -3.78
N PHE A 72 -7.54 -3.38 -3.84
CA PHE A 72 -6.26 -3.02 -4.46
C PHE A 72 -5.07 -3.73 -3.79
N LEU A 73 -5.00 -3.72 -2.45
CA LEU A 73 -3.92 -4.38 -1.72
C LEU A 73 -3.86 -5.87 -2.02
N ARG A 74 -5.01 -6.53 -2.14
CA ARG A 74 -5.09 -7.96 -2.50
C ARG A 74 -4.49 -8.22 -3.88
N GLN A 75 -4.87 -7.43 -4.89
CA GLN A 75 -4.32 -7.54 -6.25
C GLN A 75 -2.80 -7.35 -6.28
N VAL A 76 -2.29 -6.36 -5.56
CA VAL A 76 -0.84 -6.12 -5.47
C VAL A 76 -0.14 -7.28 -4.75
N ASN A 77 -0.69 -7.78 -3.64
CA ASN A 77 -0.09 -8.86 -2.86
C ASN A 77 -0.04 -10.17 -3.64
N GLU A 78 -1.14 -10.54 -4.29
CA GLU A 78 -1.25 -11.77 -5.11
C GLU A 78 -0.40 -11.68 -6.39
N GLY A 79 -0.34 -10.50 -7.01
CA GLY A 79 0.34 -10.31 -8.29
C GLY A 79 1.83 -9.98 -8.21
N CYS A 80 2.26 -9.30 -7.13
CA CYS A 80 3.60 -8.71 -7.00
C CYS A 80 4.32 -9.07 -5.67
N GLY A 81 3.59 -9.67 -4.72
CA GLY A 81 4.08 -10.00 -3.37
C GLY A 81 3.91 -8.87 -2.34
N SER A 82 4.43 -9.11 -1.14
CA SER A 82 4.19 -8.28 0.04
C SER A 82 5.05 -7.02 0.12
N GLN A 83 6.19 -6.95 -0.57
CA GLN A 83 7.08 -5.78 -0.52
C GLN A 83 6.45 -4.53 -1.16
N PRO A 84 5.82 -4.59 -2.35
CA PRO A 84 5.06 -3.46 -2.89
C PRO A 84 3.89 -3.02 -2.00
N VAL A 85 3.29 -3.93 -1.22
CA VAL A 85 2.26 -3.58 -0.23
C VAL A 85 2.83 -2.68 0.87
N VAL A 86 4.02 -3.02 1.40
CA VAL A 86 4.73 -2.17 2.37
C VAL A 86 4.96 -0.78 1.80
N VAL A 87 5.49 -0.71 0.57
CA VAL A 87 5.79 0.55 -0.12
C VAL A 87 4.54 1.38 -0.33
N CYS A 88 3.46 0.78 -0.81
CA CYS A 88 2.19 1.47 -1.02
C CYS A 88 1.63 2.03 0.30
N ALA A 89 1.58 1.21 1.35
CA ALA A 89 1.01 1.62 2.63
C ALA A 89 1.82 2.74 3.30
N ALA A 90 3.15 2.64 3.29
CA ALA A 90 4.04 3.62 3.88
C ALA A 90 4.19 4.90 3.04
N GLY A 91 4.36 4.77 1.72
CA GLY A 91 4.65 5.89 0.82
C GLY A 91 3.42 6.63 0.31
N VAL A 92 2.38 5.89 -0.07
CA VAL A 92 1.22 6.44 -0.77
C VAL A 92 0.04 6.63 0.18
N GLY A 93 -0.31 5.57 0.91
CA GLY A 93 -1.43 5.53 1.85
C GLY A 93 -2.78 5.21 1.20
N GLY A 94 -3.69 4.64 1.98
CA GLY A 94 -4.97 4.13 1.47
C GLY A 94 -5.92 5.19 0.94
N SER A 95 -5.91 6.41 1.48
CA SER A 95 -6.79 7.49 1.02
C SER A 95 -6.46 7.92 -0.42
N ALA A 96 -5.18 7.97 -0.78
CA ALA A 96 -4.74 8.32 -2.13
C ALA A 96 -5.21 7.28 -3.15
N ILE A 97 -5.01 5.98 -2.85
CA ILE A 97 -5.45 4.88 -3.70
C ILE A 97 -6.99 4.82 -3.80
N ALA A 98 -7.70 5.00 -2.70
CA ALA A 98 -9.16 4.98 -2.67
C ALA A 98 -9.80 6.14 -3.45
N ALA A 99 -9.08 7.24 -3.60
CA ALA A 99 -9.48 8.42 -4.38
C ALA A 99 -9.13 8.32 -5.87
N MET A 100 -8.33 7.34 -6.29
CA MET A 100 -8.05 7.11 -7.71
C MET A 100 -9.32 6.75 -8.46
N ARG A 101 -9.38 7.15 -9.73
CA ARG A 101 -10.40 6.67 -10.66
C ARG A 101 -10.30 5.15 -10.75
N GLU A 102 -11.44 4.50 -10.94
CA GLU A 102 -11.51 3.04 -10.98
C GLU A 102 -10.56 2.45 -12.03
N HIS A 103 -10.57 3.00 -13.24
CA HIS A 103 -9.70 2.58 -14.32
C HIS A 103 -8.20 2.66 -13.97
N ASP A 104 -7.77 3.76 -13.36
CA ASP A 104 -6.37 3.93 -12.91
C ASP A 104 -6.04 2.93 -11.78
N ARG A 105 -6.96 2.73 -10.83
CA ARG A 105 -6.78 1.79 -9.71
C ARG A 105 -6.68 0.34 -10.20
N LEU A 106 -7.41 -0.04 -11.24
CA LEU A 106 -7.36 -1.37 -11.84
C LEU A 106 -6.06 -1.61 -12.62
N ARG A 107 -5.50 -0.56 -13.23
CA ARG A 107 -4.22 -0.65 -13.97
C ARG A 107 -2.99 -0.58 -13.06
N LEU A 108 -3.08 0.08 -11.92
CA LEU A 108 -1.93 0.29 -11.03
C LEU A 108 -1.23 -1.01 -10.58
N PRO A 109 -1.92 -2.13 -10.24
CA PRO A 109 -1.25 -3.39 -9.95
C PRO A 109 -0.43 -3.93 -11.12
N LEU A 110 -0.89 -3.75 -12.36
CA LEU A 110 -0.16 -4.16 -13.56
C LEU A 110 1.14 -3.33 -13.72
N GLU A 111 1.07 -2.02 -13.55
CA GLU A 111 2.26 -1.16 -13.61
C GLU A 111 3.22 -1.44 -12.45
N THR A 112 2.68 -1.72 -11.26
CA THR A 112 3.48 -2.14 -10.10
C THR A 112 4.25 -3.42 -10.39
N LYS A 113 3.61 -4.39 -11.07
CA LYS A 113 4.25 -5.64 -11.48
C LYS A 113 5.35 -5.43 -12.50
N ARG A 114 5.13 -4.56 -13.50
CA ARG A 114 6.16 -4.23 -14.50
C ARG A 114 7.42 -3.65 -13.88
N GLN A 115 7.28 -2.97 -12.74
CA GLN A 115 8.38 -2.32 -12.04
C GLN A 115 8.75 -3.03 -10.74
N GLU A 116 8.41 -4.32 -10.60
CA GLU A 116 8.55 -5.04 -9.34
C GLU A 116 9.98 -5.05 -8.78
N ALA A 117 10.98 -5.02 -9.67
CA ALA A 117 12.40 -4.99 -9.30
C ALA A 117 12.74 -3.79 -8.42
N SER A 118 12.11 -2.63 -8.65
CA SER A 118 12.29 -1.41 -7.85
C SER A 118 11.78 -1.54 -6.41
N PHE A 119 10.98 -2.58 -6.12
CA PHE A 119 10.38 -2.82 -4.81
C PHE A 119 10.98 -4.03 -4.09
N LYS A 120 12.03 -4.65 -4.64
CA LYS A 120 12.72 -5.78 -4.00
C LYS A 120 13.89 -5.28 -3.15
N SER A 121 13.76 -5.38 -1.84
CA SER A 121 14.87 -5.21 -0.90
C SER A 121 14.70 -6.04 0.36
N LEU A 122 15.82 -6.39 1.00
CA LEU A 122 15.81 -7.13 2.27
C LEU A 122 15.07 -6.37 3.38
N ILE A 123 15.18 -5.03 3.40
CA ILE A 123 14.50 -4.18 4.38
C ILE A 123 12.99 -4.27 4.19
N LEU A 124 12.49 -4.13 2.95
CA LEU A 124 11.06 -4.23 2.66
C LEU A 124 10.53 -5.64 2.95
N TYR A 125 11.31 -6.67 2.67
CA TYR A 125 10.97 -8.06 3.00
C TYR A 125 10.80 -8.25 4.51
N LYS A 126 11.79 -7.83 5.31
CA LYS A 126 11.73 -7.92 6.78
C LYS A 126 10.54 -7.15 7.35
N LEU A 127 10.27 -5.95 6.83
CA LEU A 127 9.12 -5.15 7.24
C LEU A 127 7.78 -5.84 6.93
N ALA A 128 7.69 -6.50 5.78
CA ALA A 128 6.51 -7.28 5.42
C ALA A 128 6.30 -8.42 6.43
N GLU A 129 7.32 -9.25 6.65
CA GLU A 129 7.28 -10.37 7.61
C GLU A 129 6.89 -9.90 9.02
N GLU A 130 7.56 -8.87 9.56
CA GLU A 130 7.26 -8.32 10.88
C GLU A 130 5.82 -7.82 11.04
N CYS A 131 5.25 -7.25 9.97
CA CYS A 131 3.91 -6.69 9.99
C CYS A 131 2.83 -7.74 9.66
N TYR A 132 3.20 -8.82 8.97
CA TYR A 132 2.32 -9.94 8.67
C TYR A 132 2.16 -10.87 9.88
N SER A 133 3.27 -11.23 10.55
CA SER A 133 3.28 -12.21 11.64
C SER A 133 2.63 -11.74 12.94
N LYS A 134 2.34 -10.44 13.11
CA LYS A 134 1.68 -9.91 14.31
C LYS A 134 0.14 -9.86 14.22
N GLY A 135 -0.45 -10.43 13.15
CA GLY A 135 -1.89 -10.38 12.87
C GLY A 135 -2.68 -11.68 13.10
N GLY A 136 -2.07 -12.78 13.53
CA GLY A 136 -2.78 -14.04 13.78
C GLY A 136 -1.80 -15.21 13.88
N ASN A 137 -2.15 -16.21 14.69
CA ASN A 137 -1.36 -17.41 14.93
C ASN A 137 -0.72 -17.96 13.65
N SER A 138 0.61 -18.05 13.72
CA SER A 138 1.53 -18.83 12.90
C SER A 138 0.89 -19.81 11.91
N ILE A 139 0.87 -19.44 10.63
CA ILE A 139 1.16 -20.35 9.51
C ILE A 139 1.87 -19.52 8.43
N LEU A 140 3.20 -19.47 8.48
CA LEU A 140 3.98 -19.19 7.27
C LEU A 140 3.80 -20.42 6.36
N PRO A 141 3.45 -20.28 5.07
CA PRO A 141 3.69 -21.37 4.15
C PRO A 141 5.21 -21.56 4.10
N ILE A 142 5.66 -22.68 4.65
CA ILE A 142 7.00 -23.20 4.47
C ILE A 142 7.24 -23.20 2.96
N ARG A 143 8.02 -22.23 2.47
CA ARG A 143 8.65 -22.38 1.16
C ARG A 143 9.67 -23.49 1.35
N CYS A 144 9.30 -24.69 0.94
CA CYS A 144 10.23 -25.80 0.77
C CYS A 144 11.42 -25.28 -0.04
N ILE A 145 12.57 -25.22 0.61
CA ILE A 145 13.87 -25.35 -0.03
C ILE A 145 13.98 -26.85 -0.30
N ILE A 146 13.84 -27.28 -1.56
CA ILE A 146 14.79 -28.12 -2.33
C ILE A 146 14.51 -27.87 -3.81
#